data_AF-A0A1G0LBE5-F1
#
_entry.id   AF-A0A1G0LBE5-F1
#
_cell.length_a   1.000
_cell.length_b   1.000
_cell.length_c   1.000
_cell.angle_alpha   90.00
_cell.angle_beta   90.00
_cell.angle_gamma   90.00
#
_symmetry.space_group_name_H-M   'P 1'
#
loop_
_entity.id
_entity.type
_entity.pdbx_description
1 polymer ?
#
loop_
_entity_poly.entity_id
_entity_poly.type
_entity_poly.pdbx_seq_one_letter_code
_entity_poly.pdbx_strand_id
1 'polypeptide(L)' 'MSGDQDEMHRFRHDLANPLAALLAETQLLLLNEASLDSETVRGLREIEALSRRMRDMLAATEPPA' A
#
# COMPACT_ATOMS: atom_id res chain seq x y z
N MET A 1 -6.25 2.27 30.16
CA MET A 1 -6.60 2.82 28.83
C MET A 1 -5.83 2.06 27.74
N SER A 2 -5.79 0.73 27.79
CA SER A 2 -4.90 -0.08 26.94
C SER A 2 -5.55 -0.59 25.65
N GLY A 3 -6.89 -0.57 25.56
CA GLY A 3 -7.61 -1.09 24.38
C GLY A 3 -7.39 -0.29 23.09
N ASP A 4 -7.21 1.03 23.20
CA ASP A 4 -7.11 1.93 22.05
C ASP A 4 -5.81 1.71 21.25
N GLN A 5 -4.72 1.34 21.93
CA GLN A 5 -3.43 1.05 21.30
C GLN A 5 -3.46 -0.29 20.57
N ASP A 6 -4.08 -1.32 21.16
CA ASP A 6 -4.23 -2.63 20.54
C ASP A 6 -5.14 -2.58 19.30
N GLU A 7 -6.20 -1.77 19.35
CA GLU A 7 -7.08 -1.54 18.20
C GLU A 7 -6.36 -0.83 17.05
N MET A 8 -5.56 0.19 17.36
CA MET A 8 -4.74 0.88 16.35
C MET A 8 -3.66 -0.03 15.77
N HIS A 9 -3.02 -0.87 16.58
CA HIS A 9 -2.05 -1.86 16.09
C HIS A 9 -2.70 -2.87 15.14
N ARG A 10 -3.87 -3.39 15.50
CA ARG A 10 -4.63 -4.30 14.63
C ARG A 10 -5.05 -3.63 13.33
N PHE A 11 -5.58 -2.39 13.39
CA PHE A 11 -5.94 -1.63 12.20
C PHE A 11 -4.75 -1.41 11.26
N ARG A 12 -3.58 -1.05 11.79
CA ARG A 12 -2.34 -0.92 11.01
C ARG A 12 -1.97 -2.22 10.31
N HIS A 13 -1.98 -3.34 11.05
CA HIS A 13 -1.66 -4.65 10.49
C HIS A 13 -2.63 -5.03 9.36
N ASP A 14 -3.94 -4.88 9.63
CA ASP A 14 -5.01 -5.27 8.71
C ASP A 14 -5.01 -4.44 7.42
N LEU A 15 -4.49 -3.21 7.44
CA LEU A 15 -4.30 -2.41 6.23
C LEU A 15 -2.92 -2.58 5.58
N ALA A 16 -1.86 -2.80 6.36
CA ALA A 16 -0.52 -2.99 5.82
C ALA A 16 -0.44 -4.21 4.88
N ASN A 17 -1.11 -5.30 5.25
CA ASN A 17 -1.13 -6.53 4.46
C ASN A 17 -1.79 -6.37 3.07
N PRO A 18 -3.04 -5.89 2.93
CA PRO A 18 -3.67 -5.68 1.63
C PRO A 18 -2.96 -4.60 0.80
N LEU A 19 -2.38 -3.56 1.42
CA LEU A 19 -1.58 -2.57 0.70
C LEU A 19 -0.29 -3.17 0.12
N ALA A 20 0.36 -4.09 0.86
CA ALA A 20 1.52 -4.81 0.36
C ALA A 20 1.14 -5.74 -0.79
N ALA A 21 0.03 -6.46 -0.70
CA ALA A 21 -0.49 -7.31 -1.77
C ALA A 21 -0.82 -6.49 -3.04
N LEU A 22 -1.57 -5.39 -2.88
CA LEU A 22 -1.91 -4.47 -3.99
C LEU A 22 -0.66 -3.92 -4.68
N LEU A 23 0.34 -3.50 -3.90
CA LEU A 23 1.62 -3.02 -4.42
C LEU A 23 2.35 -4.13 -5.21
N ALA A 24 2.41 -5.34 -4.66
CA ALA A 24 3.07 -6.47 -5.31
C ALA A 24 2.38 -6.86 -6.63
N GLU A 25 1.05 -6.96 -6.64
CA GLU A 25 0.29 -7.28 -7.86
C GLU A 25 0.48 -6.20 -8.93
N THR A 26 0.41 -4.92 -8.54
CA THR A 26 0.65 -3.79 -9.45
C THR A 26 2.06 -3.86 -10.05
N GLN A 27 3.06 -4.17 -9.23
CA GLN A 27 4.45 -4.31 -9.69
C GLN A 27 4.63 -5.50 -10.62
N LEU A 28 3.98 -6.63 -10.36
CA LEU A 28 4.00 -7.80 -11.24
C LEU A 28 3.40 -7.48 -12.63
N LEU A 29 2.31 -6.71 -12.68
CA LEU A 29 1.73 -6.26 -13.95
C LEU A 29 2.68 -5.31 -14.70
N LEU A 30 3.35 -4.41 -13.97
CA LEU A 30 4.32 -3.47 -14.54
C LEU A 30 5.60 -4.15 -15.06
N LEU A 31 5.93 -5.38 -14.64
CA LEU A 31 7.03 -6.15 -15.27
C LEU A 31 6.79 -6.40 -16.76
N ASN A 32 5.52 -6.42 -17.18
CA ASN A 32 5.10 -6.63 -18.57
C ASN A 32 4.58 -5.32 -19.20
N GLU A 33 4.98 -4.14 -18.72
CA GLU A 33 4.45 -2.85 -19.18
C GLU A 33 4.56 -2.65 -20.70
N ALA A 34 5.58 -3.21 -21.36
CA ALA A 34 5.77 -3.14 -22.80
C ALA A 34 4.64 -3.83 -23.62
N SER A 35 3.83 -4.67 -22.98
CA SER A 35 2.68 -5.36 -23.57
C SER A 35 1.34 -4.69 -23.26
N LEU A 36 1.35 -3.63 -22.45
CA LEU A 36 0.17 -2.90 -22.01
C LEU A 36 0.05 -1.58 -22.80
N ASP A 37 -1.17 -1.09 -22.96
CA ASP A 37 -1.38 0.24 -23.50
C ASP A 37 -0.94 1.33 -22.50
N SER A 38 -0.67 2.53 -23.00
CA SER A 38 -0.15 3.64 -22.20
C SER A 38 -1.10 4.11 -21.10
N GLU A 39 -2.41 3.98 -21.29
CA GLU A 39 -3.39 4.38 -20.29
C GLU A 39 -3.40 3.39 -19.13
N THR A 40 -3.34 2.09 -19.42
CA THR A 40 -3.18 1.03 -18.42
C THR A 40 -1.89 1.19 -17.62
N VAL A 41 -0.74 1.43 -18.29
CA VAL A 41 0.54 1.65 -17.60
C VAL A 41 0.47 2.86 -16.66
N ARG A 42 -0.13 3.98 -17.12
CA ARG A 42 -0.33 5.16 -16.29
C ARG A 42 -1.17 4.83 -15.06
N GLY A 43 -2.29 4.13 -15.22
CA GLY A 43 -3.15 3.71 -14.12
C GLY A 43 -2.42 2.83 -13.09
N LEU A 44 -1.62 1.85 -13.56
CA LEU A 44 -0.82 1.01 -12.67
C LEU A 44 0.23 1.82 -11.90
N ARG A 45 0.89 2.80 -12.54
CA ARG A 45 1.85 3.70 -11.84
C ARG A 45 1.16 4.58 -10.79
N GLU A 46 -0.06 5.05 -11.06
CA GLU A 46 -0.87 5.77 -10.09
C GLU A 46 -1.26 4.89 -8.90
N ILE A 47 -1.69 3.64 -9.16
CA ILE A 47 -1.99 2.67 -8.09
C ILE A 47 -0.75 2.40 -7.23
N GLU A 48 0.41 2.20 -7.85
CA GLU A 48 1.68 2.02 -7.13
C GLU A 48 1.98 3.23 -6.23
N ALA A 49 1.85 4.45 -6.75
CA ALA A 49 2.10 5.68 -6.00
C ALA A 49 1.13 5.86 -4.82
N LEU A 50 -0.16 5.63 -5.03
CA LEU A 50 -1.18 5.74 -3.98
C LEU A 50 -0.99 4.66 -2.91
N SER A 51 -0.66 3.43 -3.30
CA SER A 51 -0.39 2.32 -2.37
C SER A 51 0.79 2.62 -1.45
N ARG A 52 1.87 3.18 -2.00
CA ARG A 52 3.03 3.63 -1.22
C ARG A 52 2.67 4.75 -0.26
N ARG A 53 1.94 5.76 -0.73
CA ARG A 53 1.49 6.87 0.11
C ARG A 53 0.62 6.39 1.27
N MET A 54 -0.29 5.44 1.05
CA MET A 54 -1.12 4.85 2.10
C MET A 54 -0.28 4.14 3.17
N ARG A 55 0.73 3.37 2.74
CA ARG A 55 1.66 2.71 3.68
C ARG A 55 2.46 3.74 4.49
N ASP A 56 2.94 4.80 3.85
CA ASP A 56 3.71 5.85 4.54
C ASP A 56 2.85 6.60 5.57
N MET A 57 1.58 6.86 5.24
CA MET A 57 0.60 7.43 6.18
C MET A 57 0.35 6.50 7.37
N LEU A 58 0.24 5.19 7.16
CA LEU A 58 0.09 4.21 8.25
C LEU A 58 1.33 4.17 9.16
N ALA A 59 2.53 4.16 8.57
CA ALA A 59 3.79 4.16 9.32
C ALA A 59 3.95 5.43 10.17
N ALA A 60 3.50 6.59 9.67
CA ALA A 60 3.51 7.84 10.42
C ALA A 60 2.60 7.86 11.66
N THR A 61 1.71 6.87 11.82
CA THR A 61 0.87 6.72 13.03
C THR A 61 1.54 5.90 14.13
N GLU A 62 2.73 5.34 13.87
CA GLU A 62 3.47 4.54 14.84
C GLU A 62 4.12 5.47 15.89
N PRO A 63 3.97 5.18 17.20
CA PRO A 63 4.70 5.92 18.22
C PRO A 63 6.21 5.70 18.05
N PRO A 64 7.05 6.72 18.34
CA PRO A 64 8.51 6.56 18.29
C PRO A 64 8.94 5.44 19.26
N ALA A 65 9.85 4.59 18.77
CA ALA A 65 10.44 3.48 19.52
C ALA A 65 11.23 3.96 20.75
#